data_AF-A0A8S3G4I7-F1
#
_entry.id   AF-A0A8S3G4I7-F1
#
_cell.length_a   1.000
_cell.length_b   1.000
_cell.length_c   1.000
_cell.angle_alpha   90.00
_cell.angle_beta   90.00
_cell.angle_gamma   90.00
#
_symmetry.space_group_name_H-M   'P 1'
#
loop_
_entity.id
_entity.type
_entity.pdbx_description
1 polymer ?
#
loop_
_entity_poly.entity_id
_entity_poly.type
_entity_poly.pdbx_seq_one_letter_code
_entity_poly.pdbx_strand_id
1 'polypeptide(L)'
;MPLKLVVLYFLALPRMPESEAKLKDILKKNVRGECFGMILQGIYKFIIFQTILYLIPFEWLATSPSPMWPTSYCIRYGLLGAILYLSMDSVTGISFGFYILLFNIRITPVFPAFPFVSTSLREFWSKRWNNLVKTSLQLISFFVIPKLIDPIKPMSKTIKSLFAYVLSGCLHEYLIWFISGKWS
;
A
#
# COMPACT_ATOMS: atom_id res chain seq x y z
N MET A 1 30.33 -0.83 2.03
CA MET A 1 29.15 0.06 2.12
C MET A 1 28.17 -0.58 3.12
N PRO A 2 27.76 0.09 4.21
CA PRO A 2 26.90 -0.56 5.20
C PRO A 2 25.55 -0.92 4.57
N LEU A 3 25.06 -2.14 4.81
CA LEU A 3 23.81 -2.70 4.26
C LEU A 3 22.61 -1.74 4.35
N LYS A 4 22.55 -0.95 5.42
CA LYS A 4 21.53 0.09 5.63
C LYS A 4 21.52 1.15 4.52
N LEU A 5 22.69 1.53 4.00
CA LEU A 5 22.82 2.52 2.93
C LEU A 5 22.28 1.98 1.60
N VAL A 6 22.56 0.70 1.30
CA VAL A 6 22.08 0.03 0.08
C VAL A 6 20.55 -0.11 0.11
N VAL A 7 19.98 -0.50 1.25
CA VAL A 7 18.52 -0.61 1.43
C VAL A 7 17.84 0.77 1.34
N LEU A 8 18.43 1.81 1.93
CA LEU A 8 17.98 3.20 1.75
C LEU A 8 18.06 3.63 0.28
N TYR A 9 19.12 3.25 -0.43
CA TYR A 9 19.31 3.59 -1.84
C TYR A 9 18.22 3.00 -2.74
N PHE A 10 17.84 1.74 -2.51
CA PHE A 10 16.79 1.08 -3.30
C PHE A 10 15.37 1.54 -2.93
N LEU A 11 15.11 1.88 -1.66
CA LEU A 11 13.76 2.27 -1.19
C LEU A 11 13.47 3.78 -1.26
N ALA A 12 14.49 4.64 -1.25
CA ALA A 12 14.33 6.10 -1.17
C ALA A 12 14.68 6.86 -2.48
N LEU A 13 14.81 6.16 -3.60
CA LEU A 13 15.22 6.70 -4.91
C LEU A 13 14.57 8.03 -5.35
N PRO A 14 13.31 8.40 -5.00
CA PRO A 14 12.76 9.70 -5.38
C PRO A 14 12.97 10.83 -4.34
N ARG A 15 13.57 10.58 -3.17
CA ARG A 15 13.69 11.55 -2.06
C ARG A 15 15.00 11.43 -1.27
N MET A 16 16.13 11.14 -1.92
CA MET A 16 17.40 11.25 -1.19
C MET A 16 17.69 12.72 -0.84
N PRO A 17 18.03 13.04 0.42
CA PRO A 17 18.43 14.38 0.78
C PRO A 17 19.73 14.74 0.06
N GLU A 18 19.78 15.92 -0.56
CA GLU A 18 20.91 16.38 -1.38
C GLU A 18 22.24 16.52 -0.61
N SER A 19 22.23 16.48 0.73
CA SER A 19 23.42 16.56 1.56
C SER A 19 23.59 15.38 2.51
N GLU A 20 24.80 14.83 2.54
CA GLU A 20 25.22 13.75 3.46
C GLU A 20 24.99 14.13 4.94
N ALA A 21 25.06 15.43 5.25
CA ALA A 21 24.77 15.98 6.57
C ALA A 21 23.30 15.75 6.99
N LYS A 22 22.32 15.96 6.10
CA LYS A 22 20.91 15.67 6.38
C LYS A 22 20.66 14.17 6.54
N LEU A 23 21.37 13.32 5.79
CA LEU A 23 21.27 11.87 5.94
C LEU A 23 21.79 11.42 7.32
N LYS A 24 22.93 11.95 7.76
CA LYS A 24 23.50 11.69 9.09
C LYS A 24 22.57 12.14 10.21
N ASP A 25 21.89 13.27 10.04
CA ASP A 25 20.93 13.78 11.01
C ASP A 25 19.66 12.91 11.11
N ILE A 26 19.11 12.47 9.96
CA ILE A 26 17.99 11.53 9.90
C ILE A 26 18.35 10.18 10.53
N LEU A 27 19.57 9.69 10.29
CA LEU A 27 20.06 8.42 10.85
C LEU A 27 20.29 8.49 12.36
N LYS A 28 20.60 9.67 12.91
CA LYS A 28 20.76 9.87 14.37
C LYS A 28 19.44 9.88 15.13
N LYS A 29 18.32 10.21 14.46
CA LYS A 29 17.00 10.21 15.10
C LYS A 29 16.56 8.78 15.41
N ASN A 30 16.47 8.44 16.70
CA ASN A 30 15.90 7.16 17.13
C ASN A 30 14.38 7.17 16.90
N VAL A 31 13.93 6.35 15.93
CA VAL A 31 12.51 6.24 15.56
C VAL A 31 11.86 4.98 16.13
N ARG A 32 12.57 4.21 16.96
CA ARG A 32 12.01 3.01 17.61
C ARG A 32 10.83 3.32 18.53
N GLY A 33 10.71 4.55 19.05
CA GLY A 33 9.53 4.93 19.83
C GLY A 33 8.21 4.80 19.04
N GLU A 34 8.24 4.95 17.71
CA GLU A 34 7.07 4.84 16.85
C GLU A 34 6.70 3.37 16.54
N CYS A 35 7.62 2.41 16.75
CA CYS A 35 7.39 1.02 16.35
C CYS A 35 6.32 0.34 17.22
N PHE A 36 6.30 0.59 18.52
CA PHE A 36 5.34 -0.03 19.43
C PHE A 36 3.90 0.36 19.09
N GLY A 37 3.68 1.64 18.74
CA GLY A 37 2.37 2.11 18.30
C GLY A 37 1.90 1.40 17.02
N MET A 38 2.78 1.23 16.05
CA MET A 38 2.46 0.51 14.80
C MET A 38 2.18 -0.98 15.03
N ILE A 39 2.99 -1.66 15.84
CA ILE A 39 2.80 -3.07 16.17
C ILE A 39 1.48 -3.25 16.91
N LEU A 40 1.23 -2.45 17.95
CA LEU A 40 0.00 -2.54 18.74
C LEU A 40 -1.24 -2.26 17.91
N GLN A 41 -1.21 -1.25 17.05
CA GLN A 41 -2.29 -0.94 16.12
C GLN A 41 -2.53 -2.10 15.14
N GLY A 42 -1.46 -2.74 14.64
CA GLY A 42 -1.55 -3.90 13.77
C GLY A 42 -2.17 -5.12 14.47
N ILE A 43 -1.75 -5.40 15.71
CA ILE A 43 -2.31 -6.49 16.54
C ILE A 43 -3.80 -6.24 16.81
N TYR A 44 -4.18 -5.02 17.19
CA TYR A 44 -5.58 -4.66 17.42
C TYR A 44 -6.45 -4.91 16.17
N LYS A 45 -6.00 -4.47 15.00
CA LYS A 45 -6.70 -4.72 13.73
C LYS A 45 -6.74 -6.21 13.37
N PHE A 46 -5.70 -6.96 13.69
CA PHE A 46 -5.66 -8.41 13.47
C PHE A 46 -6.70 -9.13 14.34
N ILE A 47 -6.84 -8.75 15.61
CA ILE A 47 -7.86 -9.30 16.51
C ILE A 47 -9.26 -9.01 15.95
N ILE A 48 -9.54 -7.76 15.54
CA ILE A 48 -10.82 -7.42 14.92
C ILE A 48 -11.08 -8.26 13.67
N PHE A 49 -10.09 -8.39 12.79
CA PHE A 49 -10.18 -9.21 11.59
C PHE A 49 -10.53 -10.67 11.91
N GLN A 50 -9.84 -11.28 12.89
CA GLN A 50 -10.12 -12.64 13.33
C GLN A 50 -11.53 -12.78 13.91
N THR A 51 -11.97 -11.82 14.74
CA THR A 51 -13.34 -11.82 15.29
C THR A 51 -14.39 -11.71 14.18
N ILE A 52 -14.18 -10.86 13.18
CA ILE A 52 -15.09 -10.75 12.02
C ILE A 52 -15.14 -12.06 11.24
N LEU A 53 -13.99 -12.69 10.97
CA LEU A 53 -13.95 -13.98 10.28
C LEU A 53 -14.60 -15.11 11.08
N TYR A 54 -14.51 -15.08 12.40
CA TYR A 54 -15.15 -16.05 13.28
C TYR A 54 -16.68 -15.89 13.30
N LEU A 55 -17.17 -14.65 13.31
CA LEU A 55 -18.61 -14.36 13.39
C LEU A 55 -19.34 -14.52 12.06
N ILE A 56 -18.64 -14.45 10.93
CA ILE A 56 -19.25 -14.42 9.60
C ILE A 56 -18.93 -15.73 8.88
N PRO A 57 -19.95 -16.55 8.56
CA PRO A 57 -19.75 -17.82 7.87
C PRO A 57 -19.04 -17.61 6.54
N PHE A 58 -18.01 -18.41 6.26
CA PHE A 58 -17.25 -18.32 5.02
C PHE A 58 -18.14 -18.59 3.79
N GLU A 59 -19.13 -19.47 3.93
CA GLU A 59 -20.12 -19.79 2.91
C GLU A 59 -20.95 -18.56 2.52
N TRP A 60 -21.29 -17.73 3.52
CA TRP A 60 -21.95 -16.46 3.30
C TRP A 60 -21.03 -15.45 2.63
N LEU A 61 -19.70 -15.56 2.72
CA LEU A 61 -18.76 -14.72 1.96
C LEU A 61 -18.47 -15.28 0.57
N ALA A 62 -18.56 -16.59 0.34
CA ALA A 62 -18.23 -17.26 -0.93
C ALA A 62 -19.40 -17.44 -1.92
N THR A 63 -20.65 -17.48 -1.45
CA THR A 63 -21.84 -17.66 -2.32
C THR A 63 -21.97 -16.58 -3.40
N SER A 64 -22.33 -16.90 -4.65
CA SER A 64 -22.57 -15.82 -5.64
C SER A 64 -23.78 -14.98 -5.20
N PRO A 65 -23.67 -13.64 -5.06
CA PRO A 65 -24.82 -12.83 -4.69
C PRO A 65 -25.88 -12.91 -5.80
N SER A 66 -27.14 -13.09 -5.41
CA SER A 66 -28.25 -12.95 -6.36
C SER A 66 -28.38 -11.47 -6.75
N PRO A 67 -28.50 -11.15 -8.05
CA PRO A 67 -28.67 -9.76 -8.51
C PRO A 67 -29.97 -9.11 -8.01
N MET A 68 -30.88 -9.90 -7.45
CA MET A 68 -32.22 -9.47 -7.04
C MET A 68 -32.22 -8.60 -5.78
N TRP A 69 -31.12 -8.52 -5.01
CA TRP A 69 -31.04 -7.77 -3.75
C TRP A 69 -29.80 -6.85 -3.70
N PRO A 70 -29.86 -5.65 -4.31
CA PRO A 70 -28.72 -4.75 -4.43
C PRO A 70 -28.11 -4.33 -3.07
N THR A 71 -28.92 -4.24 -2.02
CA THR A 71 -28.46 -3.90 -0.67
C THR A 71 -27.56 -4.98 -0.09
N SER A 72 -27.95 -6.24 -0.21
CA SER A 72 -27.14 -7.38 0.24
C SER A 72 -25.79 -7.44 -0.50
N TYR A 73 -25.79 -7.10 -1.79
CA TYR A 73 -24.58 -6.99 -2.61
C TYR A 73 -23.65 -5.92 -2.04
N CYS A 74 -24.14 -4.69 -1.88
CA CYS A 74 -23.34 -3.58 -1.35
C CYS A 74 -22.76 -3.86 0.03
N ILE A 75 -23.56 -4.41 0.95
CA ILE A 75 -23.11 -4.76 2.31
C ILE A 75 -21.97 -5.77 2.25
N ARG A 76 -22.12 -6.79 1.40
CA ARG A 76 -21.19 -7.89 1.31
C ARG A 76 -19.86 -7.51 0.68
N TYR A 77 -19.87 -6.76 -0.43
CA TYR A 77 -18.63 -6.23 -1.02
C TYR A 77 -17.98 -5.18 -0.13
N GLY A 78 -18.78 -4.36 0.57
CA GLY A 78 -18.27 -3.43 1.58
C GLY A 78 -17.53 -4.16 2.70
N LEU A 79 -18.12 -5.26 3.20
CA LEU A 79 -17.51 -6.11 4.21
C LEU A 79 -16.24 -6.81 3.69
N LEU A 80 -16.27 -7.39 2.49
CA LEU A 80 -15.08 -7.99 1.87
C LEU A 80 -13.94 -6.96 1.73
N GLY A 81 -14.28 -5.73 1.33
CA GLY A 81 -13.32 -4.62 1.28
C GLY A 81 -12.76 -4.28 2.66
N ALA A 82 -13.60 -4.27 3.70
CA ALA A 82 -13.16 -4.04 5.08
C ALA A 82 -12.27 -5.17 5.61
N ILE A 83 -12.60 -6.43 5.32
CA ILE A 83 -11.80 -7.62 5.66
C ILE A 83 -10.43 -7.55 4.98
N LEU A 84 -10.40 -7.23 3.68
CA LEU A 84 -9.15 -7.03 2.92
C LEU A 84 -8.31 -5.89 3.50
N TYR A 85 -8.94 -4.77 3.83
CA TYR A 85 -8.25 -3.66 4.47
C TYR A 85 -7.62 -4.07 5.81
N LEU A 86 -8.40 -4.68 6.70
CA LEU A 86 -7.92 -5.09 8.03
C LEU A 86 -6.80 -6.12 7.94
N SER A 87 -6.89 -7.08 7.01
CA SER A 87 -5.84 -8.08 6.82
C SER A 87 -4.54 -7.44 6.32
N MET A 88 -4.60 -6.59 5.30
CA MET A 88 -3.41 -5.91 4.77
C MET A 88 -2.80 -4.95 5.78
N ASP A 89 -3.61 -4.14 6.46
CA ASP A 89 -3.14 -3.11 7.39
C ASP A 89 -2.57 -3.73 8.68
N SER A 90 -3.15 -4.83 9.16
CA SER A 90 -2.59 -5.57 10.30
C SER A 90 -1.24 -6.20 9.98
N VAL A 91 -1.13 -6.94 8.88
CA VAL A 91 0.12 -7.60 8.45
C VAL A 91 1.21 -6.57 8.20
N THR A 92 0.91 -5.49 7.49
CA THR A 92 1.90 -4.45 7.18
C THR A 92 2.27 -3.62 8.40
N GLY A 93 1.33 -3.31 9.28
CA GLY A 93 1.60 -2.61 10.55
C GLY A 93 2.54 -3.38 11.47
N ILE A 94 2.29 -4.68 11.65
CA ILE A 94 3.16 -5.56 12.45
C ILE A 94 4.54 -5.69 11.79
N SER A 95 4.58 -6.03 10.50
CA SER A 95 5.82 -6.26 9.76
C SER A 95 6.71 -5.01 9.72
N PHE A 96 6.14 -3.84 9.43
CA PHE A 96 6.88 -2.58 9.39
C PHE A 96 7.25 -2.08 10.78
N GLY A 97 6.44 -2.36 11.79
CA GLY A 97 6.81 -2.13 13.18
C GLY A 97 8.09 -2.90 13.57
N PHE A 98 8.15 -4.20 13.28
CA PHE A 98 9.36 -5.00 13.49
C PHE A 98 10.55 -4.50 12.65
N TYR A 99 10.31 -4.11 11.40
CA TYR A 99 11.35 -3.54 10.56
C TYR A 99 11.94 -2.26 11.17
N ILE A 100 11.11 -1.33 11.65
CA ILE A 100 11.56 -0.11 12.33
C ILE A 100 12.36 -0.46 13.59
N LEU A 101 11.90 -1.44 14.37
CA LEU A 101 12.58 -1.89 15.59
C LEU A 101 14.00 -2.39 15.29
N LEU A 102 14.13 -3.30 14.31
CA LEU A 102 15.39 -3.93 13.93
C LEU A 102 16.36 -2.94 13.26
N PHE A 103 15.87 -2.18 12.28
CA PHE A 103 16.74 -1.39 11.40
C PHE A 103 16.84 0.09 11.79
N ASN A 104 15.94 0.60 12.63
CA ASN A 104 15.81 2.03 12.97
C ASN A 104 15.65 2.90 11.71
N ILE A 105 14.83 2.45 10.76
CA ILE A 105 14.53 3.15 9.51
C ILE A 105 13.04 3.50 9.53
N ARG A 106 12.71 4.78 9.43
CA ARG A 106 11.32 5.25 9.37
C ARG A 106 10.66 4.76 8.08
N ILE A 107 9.53 4.08 8.21
CA ILE A 107 8.66 3.71 7.09
C ILE A 107 7.34 4.47 7.23
N THR A 108 6.82 4.97 6.11
CA THR A 108 5.46 5.53 6.08
C THR A 108 4.43 4.39 6.14
N PRO A 109 3.39 4.49 6.98
CA PRO A 109 2.32 3.50 7.02
C PRO A 109 1.71 3.26 5.64
N VAL A 110 1.40 1.99 5.33
CA VAL A 110 0.75 1.61 4.07
C VAL A 110 -0.62 2.27 3.96
N PHE A 111 -1.35 2.32 5.07
CA PHE A 111 -2.64 2.99 5.20
C PHE A 111 -2.53 4.10 6.26
N PRO A 112 -2.24 5.35 5.88
CA PRO A 112 -1.98 6.42 6.84
C PRO A 112 -3.24 6.91 7.56
N ALA A 113 -4.43 6.66 6.99
CA ALA A 113 -5.70 7.05 7.54
C ALA A 113 -6.76 6.04 7.11
N PHE A 114 -7.85 5.95 7.88
CA PHE A 114 -8.97 5.07 7.55
C PHE A 114 -9.53 5.43 6.15
N PRO A 115 -9.58 4.47 5.21
CA PRO A 115 -9.89 4.78 3.82
C PRO A 115 -11.39 4.99 3.57
N PHE A 116 -12.27 4.36 4.36
CA PHE A 116 -13.72 4.38 4.15
C PHE A 116 -14.41 5.69 4.54
N VAL A 117 -13.67 6.67 5.08
CA VAL A 117 -14.16 8.05 5.32
C VAL A 117 -13.77 9.01 4.18
N SER A 118 -13.23 8.52 3.06
CA SER A 118 -12.92 9.36 1.90
C SER A 118 -14.17 9.97 1.29
N THR A 119 -14.13 11.25 0.92
CA THR A 119 -15.26 11.92 0.23
C THR A 119 -15.17 11.87 -1.29
N SER A 120 -14.05 11.35 -1.83
CA SER A 120 -13.83 11.18 -3.27
C SER A 120 -12.91 10.01 -3.58
N LEU A 121 -13.06 9.43 -4.78
CA LEU A 121 -12.17 8.38 -5.29
C LEU A 121 -10.71 8.86 -5.34
N ARG A 122 -10.49 10.12 -5.73
CA ARG A 122 -9.15 10.71 -5.74
C ARG A 122 -8.54 10.68 -4.35
N GLU A 123 -9.29 11.05 -3.31
CA GLU A 123 -8.80 11.02 -1.94
C GLU A 123 -8.50 9.59 -1.46
N PHE A 124 -9.41 8.65 -1.74
CA PHE A 124 -9.24 7.23 -1.42
C PHE A 124 -7.91 6.69 -1.99
N TRP A 125 -7.75 6.73 -3.32
CA TRP A 125 -6.61 6.15 -4.02
C TRP A 125 -5.31 6.95 -3.87
N SER A 126 -5.39 8.27 -3.66
CA SER A 126 -4.18 9.10 -3.62
C SER A 126 -3.63 9.31 -2.21
N LYS A 127 -4.43 9.16 -1.15
CA LYS A 127 -3.99 9.56 0.19
C LYS A 127 -4.16 8.49 1.26
N ARG A 128 -5.14 7.60 1.11
CA ARG A 128 -5.58 6.72 2.21
C ARG A 128 -5.33 5.24 1.92
N TRP A 129 -5.43 4.84 0.65
CA TRP A 129 -5.27 3.46 0.22
C TRP A 129 -3.84 3.18 -0.27
N ASN A 130 -3.17 2.23 0.37
CA ASN A 130 -1.92 1.62 -0.08
C ASN A 130 -0.87 2.60 -0.66
N ASN A 131 -0.39 3.49 0.20
CA ASN A 131 0.60 4.51 -0.16
C ASN A 131 1.92 3.92 -0.68
N LEU A 132 2.27 2.71 -0.23
CA LEU A 132 3.47 2.03 -0.70
C LEU A 132 3.37 1.73 -2.20
N VAL A 133 2.30 1.03 -2.62
CA VAL A 133 2.09 0.72 -4.04
C VAL A 133 1.96 1.98 -4.87
N LYS A 134 1.19 2.97 -4.38
CA LYS A 134 1.07 4.27 -5.06
C LYS A 134 2.43 4.92 -5.28
N THR A 135 3.26 4.99 -4.24
CA THR A 135 4.58 5.64 -4.33
C THR A 135 5.51 4.89 -5.27
N SER A 136 5.48 3.56 -5.25
CA SER A 136 6.24 2.73 -6.20
C SER A 136 5.81 2.93 -7.65
N LEU A 137 4.49 2.94 -7.91
CA LEU A 137 3.96 3.23 -9.24
C LEU A 137 4.32 4.64 -9.70
N GLN A 138 4.22 5.64 -8.82
CA GLN A 138 4.65 7.00 -9.14
C GLN A 138 6.13 7.08 -9.42
N LEU A 139 6.98 6.38 -8.66
CA LEU A 139 8.42 6.31 -8.91
C LEU A 139 8.69 5.75 -10.32
N ILE A 140 8.05 4.62 -10.65
CA ILE A 140 8.24 3.96 -11.94
C ILE A 140 7.76 4.87 -13.08
N SER A 141 6.54 5.39 -12.99
CA SER A 141 5.91 6.14 -14.08
C SER A 141 6.43 7.57 -14.24
N PHE A 142 6.86 8.23 -13.17
CA PHE A 142 7.32 9.63 -13.23
C PHE A 142 8.83 9.77 -13.31
N PHE A 143 9.60 8.77 -12.88
CA PHE A 143 11.06 8.85 -12.86
C PHE A 143 11.72 7.77 -13.69
N VAL A 144 11.42 6.49 -13.47
CA VAL A 144 12.13 5.39 -14.15
C VAL A 144 11.87 5.42 -15.65
N ILE A 145 10.60 5.42 -16.04
CA ILE A 145 10.20 5.37 -17.45
C ILE A 145 10.57 6.66 -18.19
N PRO A 146 10.30 7.85 -17.63
CA PRO A 146 10.69 9.08 -18.31
C PRO A 146 12.20 9.21 -18.45
N LYS A 147 13.02 8.73 -17.50
CA LYS A 147 14.48 8.71 -17.71
C LYS A 147 14.91 7.85 -18.91
N LEU A 148 14.15 6.81 -19.26
CA LEU A 148 14.43 5.95 -20.41
C LEU A 148 13.88 6.54 -21.72
N ILE A 149 12.75 7.27 -21.67
CA ILE A 149 12.01 7.72 -22.87
C ILE A 149 12.18 9.22 -23.17
N ASP A 150 12.27 10.08 -22.14
CA ASP A 150 12.39 11.54 -22.30
C ASP A 150 13.59 11.99 -23.16
N PRO A 151 14.73 11.27 -23.24
CA PRO A 151 15.78 11.60 -24.22
C PRO A 151 15.31 11.55 -25.68
N ILE A 152 14.26 10.77 -25.97
CA ILE A 152 13.67 10.60 -27.29
C ILE A 152 12.45 11.51 -27.45
N LYS A 153 11.56 11.54 -26.44
CA LYS A 153 10.34 12.35 -26.45
C LYS A 153 9.89 12.71 -25.04
N PRO A 154 9.77 14.01 -24.70
CA PRO A 154 9.33 14.41 -23.37
C PRO A 154 7.88 13.98 -23.11
N MET A 155 7.66 13.24 -22.04
CA MET A 155 6.33 12.81 -21.61
C MET A 155 5.63 13.89 -20.79
N SER A 156 4.37 14.19 -21.12
CA SER A 156 3.54 15.09 -20.30
C SER A 156 3.15 14.43 -18.97
N LYS A 157 2.81 15.26 -17.96
CA LYS A 157 2.35 14.78 -16.64
C LYS A 157 1.12 13.87 -16.76
N THR A 158 0.21 14.18 -17.69
CA THR A 158 -0.99 13.39 -17.94
C THR A 158 -0.64 11.99 -18.43
N ILE A 159 0.31 11.87 -19.35
CA ILE A 159 0.76 10.57 -19.87
C ILE A 159 1.45 9.77 -18.75
N LYS A 160 2.31 10.40 -17.95
CA LYS A 160 2.96 9.75 -16.79
C LYS A 160 1.92 9.23 -15.79
N SER A 161 0.87 10.00 -15.52
CA SER A 161 -0.24 9.58 -14.65
C SER A 161 -1.06 8.43 -15.25
N LEU A 162 -1.37 8.50 -16.55
CA LEU A 162 -2.07 7.43 -17.27
C LEU A 162 -1.27 6.13 -17.22
N PHE A 163 0.05 6.21 -17.42
CA PHE A 163 0.93 5.05 -17.34
C PHE A 163 0.90 4.40 -15.96
N ALA A 164 0.91 5.18 -14.87
CA ALA A 164 0.76 4.63 -13.51
C ALA A 164 -0.57 3.88 -13.32
N TYR A 165 -1.65 4.38 -13.91
CA TYR A 165 -2.95 3.73 -13.87
C TYR A 165 -2.96 2.41 -14.66
N VAL A 166 -2.41 2.41 -15.89
CA VAL A 166 -2.29 1.21 -16.72
C VAL A 166 -1.43 0.16 -16.04
N LEU A 167 -0.25 0.54 -15.51
CA LEU A 167 0.63 -0.37 -14.79
C LEU A 167 -0.06 -0.97 -13.56
N SER A 168 -0.83 -0.17 -12.82
CA SER A 168 -1.66 -0.67 -11.72
C SER A 168 -2.66 -1.71 -12.22
N GLY A 169 -3.40 -1.42 -13.29
CA GLY A 169 -4.38 -2.34 -13.88
C GLY A 169 -3.74 -3.67 -14.30
N CYS A 170 -2.62 -3.63 -15.02
CA CYS A 170 -1.88 -4.83 -15.42
C CYS A 170 -1.42 -5.67 -14.23
N LEU A 171 -1.00 -5.04 -13.12
CA LEU A 171 -0.62 -5.77 -11.92
C LEU A 171 -1.82 -6.44 -11.25
N HIS A 172 -2.98 -5.80 -11.22
CA HIS A 172 -4.20 -6.42 -10.68
C HIS A 172 -4.65 -7.59 -11.53
N GLU A 173 -4.65 -7.42 -12.86
CA GLU A 173 -4.98 -8.49 -13.80
C GLU A 173 -4.03 -9.68 -13.66
N TYR A 174 -2.72 -9.42 -13.59
CA TYR A 174 -1.72 -10.45 -13.36
C TYR A 174 -1.92 -11.18 -12.03
N LEU A 175 -2.27 -10.47 -10.95
CA LEU A 175 -2.55 -11.08 -9.65
C LEU A 175 -3.81 -11.95 -9.68
N ILE A 176 -4.88 -11.47 -10.32
CA ILE A 176 -6.13 -12.24 -10.47
C ILE A 176 -5.87 -13.49 -11.30
N TRP A 177 -5.14 -13.36 -12.40
CA TRP A 177 -4.70 -14.49 -13.22
C TRP A 177 -3.86 -15.48 -12.43
N PHE A 178 -2.88 -15.00 -11.66
CA PHE A 178 -1.99 -15.84 -10.86
C PHE A 178 -2.76 -16.64 -9.80
N ILE A 179 -3.79 -16.04 -9.18
CA ILE A 179 -4.59 -16.69 -8.13
C ILE A 179 -5.65 -17.62 -8.71
N SER A 180 -6.32 -17.22 -9.80
CA SER A 180 -7.49 -17.92 -10.34
C SER A 180 -7.19 -18.85 -11.51
N GLY A 181 -6.01 -18.72 -12.12
CA GLY A 181 -5.66 -19.39 -13.38
C GLY A 181 -6.44 -18.89 -14.60
N LYS A 182 -7.19 -17.79 -14.47
CA LYS A 182 -8.06 -17.23 -15.52
C LYS A 182 -7.75 -15.76 -15.75
N TRP A 183 -7.74 -15.37 -17.03
CA TRP A 183 -7.77 -13.96 -17.43
C TRP A 183 -9.19 -13.43 -17.29
N SER A 184 -9.34 -12.20 -16.80
CA SER A 184 -10.62 -11.52 -16.65
C SER A 184 -11.06 -10.77 -17.90
#